data_AF-A0A2A2QXR3-F1
#
_entry.id   AF-A0A2A2QXR3-F1
#
_cell.length_a   1.000
_cell.length_b   1.000
_cell.length_c   1.000
_cell.angle_alpha   90.00
_cell.angle_beta   90.00
_cell.angle_gamma   90.00
#
_symmetry.space_group_name_H-M   'P 1'
#
loop_
_entity.id
_entity.type
_entity.pdbx_description
1 polymer ?
#
loop_
_entity_poly.entity_id
_entity_poly.type
_entity_poly.pdbx_seq_one_letter_code
_entity_poly.pdbx_strand_id
1 'polypeptide(L)'
;MFDGYGNHDGPPVGAEKHGFSMQAKLKERNLRRQELGWLKELCPKDLHYSFDLDDVHFVQANIYPADTQHAKIRYNRVWHDPQGALTFLKSSLEKHAAGKDRPVIILSHCGFDTDWWHAEDWAVFHAAVAPYPVASFFCGHTGTGILKYKPEGSSAPELPVVNTGQTAKGFFVVHITGDRIIAAYRIREAAGWKWKFPMDRPLALPVAK
;
A
#
# COMPACT_ATOMS: atom_id res chain seq x y z
N MET A 1 -5.41 -15.02 4.39
CA MET A 1 -4.49 -14.39 3.43
C MET A 1 -5.16 -13.16 2.85
N PHE A 2 -4.43 -12.06 2.78
CA PHE A 2 -4.84 -10.79 2.14
C PHE A 2 -3.95 -10.57 0.91
N ASP A 3 -4.52 -10.01 -0.17
CA ASP A 3 -3.85 -9.80 -1.45
C ASP A 3 -4.40 -8.56 -2.16
N GLY A 4 -3.68 -8.07 -3.17
CA GLY A 4 -4.08 -6.95 -4.03
C GLY A 4 -3.59 -7.16 -5.45
N TYR A 5 -3.88 -6.21 -6.34
CA TYR A 5 -3.44 -6.26 -7.75
C TYR A 5 -2.40 -5.17 -8.09
N GLY A 6 -1.47 -5.53 -8.97
CA GLY A 6 -0.45 -4.66 -9.55
C GLY A 6 -0.72 -4.29 -11.00
N ASN A 7 0.25 -3.59 -11.60
CA ASN A 7 0.16 -3.05 -12.96
C ASN A 7 0.14 -4.14 -14.06
N HIS A 8 0.65 -5.33 -13.76
CA HIS A 8 0.68 -6.47 -14.68
C HIS A 8 -0.49 -7.46 -14.51
N ASP A 9 -1.32 -7.31 -13.47
CA ASP A 9 -2.44 -8.22 -13.18
C ASP A 9 -3.67 -8.00 -14.09
N GLY A 10 -3.66 -6.94 -14.90
CA GLY A 10 -4.66 -6.67 -15.92
C GLY A 10 -5.68 -5.58 -15.55
N PRO A 11 -6.54 -5.22 -16.53
CA PRO A 11 -7.40 -4.05 -16.45
C PRO A 11 -8.64 -4.31 -15.56
N PRO A 12 -9.46 -3.27 -15.34
CA PRO A 12 -10.80 -3.42 -14.77
C PRO A 12 -11.63 -4.51 -15.47
N VAL A 13 -12.52 -5.14 -14.70
CA VAL A 13 -13.37 -6.25 -15.13
C VAL A 13 -14.15 -5.90 -16.40
N GLY A 14 -14.09 -6.76 -17.42
CA GLY A 14 -14.71 -6.58 -18.73
C GLY A 14 -13.81 -5.95 -19.79
N ALA A 15 -12.55 -5.61 -19.46
CA ALA A 15 -11.55 -5.11 -20.41
C ALA A 15 -10.40 -6.10 -20.68
N GLU A 16 -10.41 -7.27 -20.04
CA GLU A 16 -9.48 -8.37 -20.28
C GLU A 16 -9.62 -8.99 -21.69
N LYS A 17 -8.50 -9.46 -22.26
CA LYS A 17 -8.48 -10.05 -23.62
C LYS A 17 -8.61 -11.58 -23.66
N HIS A 18 -8.51 -12.25 -22.51
CA HIS A 18 -8.30 -13.70 -22.43
C HIS A 18 -9.27 -14.39 -21.45
N GLY A 19 -10.43 -13.79 -21.16
CA GLY A 19 -11.48 -14.39 -20.32
C GLY A 19 -11.15 -14.54 -18.83
N PHE A 20 -10.01 -14.02 -18.38
CA PHE A 20 -9.57 -14.02 -16.99
C PHE A 20 -9.25 -12.60 -16.54
N SER A 21 -9.81 -12.21 -15.39
CA SER A 21 -9.55 -10.94 -14.72
C SER A 21 -9.14 -11.19 -13.27
N MET A 22 -7.91 -10.80 -12.91
CA MET A 22 -7.44 -10.81 -11.52
C MET A 22 -8.33 -9.95 -10.63
N GLN A 23 -8.79 -8.80 -11.16
CA GLN A 23 -9.65 -7.89 -10.41
C GLN A 23 -11.01 -8.53 -10.09
N ALA A 24 -11.62 -9.30 -11.02
CA ALA A 24 -12.84 -10.05 -10.72
C ALA A 24 -12.61 -11.07 -9.59
N LYS A 25 -11.51 -11.84 -9.66
CA LYS A 25 -11.17 -12.82 -8.62
C LYS A 25 -10.76 -12.20 -7.28
N LEU A 26 -10.21 -10.98 -7.28
CA LEU A 26 -9.97 -10.21 -6.07
C LEU A 26 -11.28 -9.73 -5.43
N LYS A 27 -12.24 -9.24 -6.23
CA LYS A 27 -13.58 -8.85 -5.74
C LYS A 27 -14.35 -10.03 -5.14
N GLU A 28 -14.33 -11.19 -5.80
CA GLU A 28 -14.88 -12.45 -5.24
C GLU A 28 -14.24 -12.79 -3.88
N ARG A 29 -12.90 -12.69 -3.77
CA ARG A 29 -12.19 -12.88 -2.48
C ARG A 29 -12.59 -11.85 -1.43
N ASN A 30 -12.75 -10.58 -1.81
CA ASN A 30 -13.05 -9.49 -0.89
C ASN A 30 -14.48 -9.53 -0.36
N LEU A 31 -15.47 -9.83 -1.20
CA LEU A 31 -16.84 -10.11 -0.76
C LEU A 31 -16.87 -11.26 0.26
N ARG A 32 -16.15 -12.36 -0.02
CA ARG A 32 -16.05 -13.48 0.92
C ARG A 32 -15.32 -13.11 2.23
N ARG A 33 -14.33 -12.21 2.19
CA ARG A 33 -13.69 -11.66 3.42
C ARG A 33 -14.66 -10.79 4.22
N GLN A 34 -15.54 -10.04 3.54
CA GLN A 34 -16.55 -9.21 4.19
C GLN A 34 -17.63 -10.06 4.87
N GLU A 35 -18.12 -11.11 4.22
CA GLU A 35 -19.04 -12.12 4.79
C GLU A 35 -18.47 -12.80 6.05
N LEU A 36 -17.16 -13.07 6.06
CA LEU A 36 -16.45 -13.68 7.18
C LEU A 36 -16.09 -12.68 8.30
N GLY A 37 -16.45 -11.40 8.16
CA GLY A 37 -16.12 -10.35 9.13
C GLY A 37 -14.64 -9.98 9.20
N TRP A 38 -13.84 -10.36 8.20
CA TRP A 38 -12.39 -10.10 8.17
C TRP A 38 -12.03 -8.70 7.67
N LEU A 39 -12.97 -7.99 7.04
CA LEU A 39 -12.81 -6.61 6.58
C LEU A 39 -13.51 -5.63 7.52
N LYS A 40 -12.90 -4.45 7.66
CA LYS A 40 -13.44 -3.29 8.40
C LYS A 40 -14.13 -2.32 7.47
N GLU A 41 -13.56 -2.11 6.29
CA GLU A 41 -14.22 -1.45 5.17
C GLU A 41 -13.90 -2.15 3.85
N LEU A 42 -14.85 -2.14 2.92
CA LEU A 42 -14.72 -2.57 1.54
C LEU A 42 -15.25 -1.44 0.65
N CYS A 43 -14.50 -1.04 -0.38
CA CYS A 43 -14.93 0.07 -1.24
C CYS A 43 -16.17 -0.30 -2.07
N PRO A 44 -16.99 0.67 -2.54
CA PRO A 44 -18.21 0.39 -3.33
C PRO A 44 -18.01 -0.25 -4.72
N LYS A 45 -16.81 -0.74 -5.03
CA LYS A 45 -16.47 -1.54 -6.21
C LYS A 45 -15.75 -2.86 -5.85
N ASP A 46 -15.79 -3.25 -4.58
CA ASP A 46 -15.25 -4.48 -3.98
C ASP A 46 -13.74 -4.69 -4.11
N LEU A 47 -12.99 -3.64 -4.48
CA LEU A 47 -11.61 -3.74 -4.95
C LEU A 47 -10.59 -3.39 -3.88
N HIS A 48 -10.70 -2.20 -3.29
CA HIS A 48 -9.90 -1.73 -2.16
C HIS A 48 -10.60 -2.08 -0.86
N TYR A 49 -9.83 -2.42 0.17
CA TYR A 49 -10.38 -2.82 1.47
C TYR A 49 -9.43 -2.43 2.59
N SER A 50 -9.96 -2.44 3.81
CA SER A 50 -9.18 -2.33 5.03
C SER A 50 -9.56 -3.42 6.02
N PHE A 51 -8.61 -3.77 6.87
CA PHE A 51 -8.77 -4.76 7.93
C PHE A 51 -8.01 -4.30 9.17
N ASP A 52 -8.32 -4.88 10.32
CA ASP A 52 -7.48 -4.75 11.50
C ASP A 52 -6.81 -6.10 11.76
N LEU A 53 -5.54 -6.08 12.18
CA LEU A 53 -4.87 -7.22 12.78
C LEU A 53 -4.35 -6.76 14.13
N ASP A 54 -4.92 -7.32 15.19
CA ASP A 54 -4.77 -6.87 16.57
C ASP A 54 -5.03 -5.35 16.72
N ASP A 55 -4.03 -4.57 17.10
CA ASP A 55 -4.11 -3.10 17.26
C ASP A 55 -3.73 -2.30 16.00
N VAL A 56 -3.31 -2.96 14.92
CA VAL A 56 -2.84 -2.29 13.68
C VAL A 56 -3.95 -2.25 12.63
N HIS A 57 -4.19 -1.06 12.08
CA HIS A 57 -5.09 -0.88 10.93
C HIS A 57 -4.34 -1.03 9.61
N PHE A 58 -4.83 -1.87 8.71
CA PHE A 58 -4.25 -2.10 7.38
C PHE A 58 -5.19 -1.60 6.28
N VAL A 59 -4.66 -0.85 5.32
CA VAL A 59 -5.44 -0.39 4.15
C VAL A 59 -4.78 -0.86 2.85
N GLN A 60 -5.50 -1.63 2.04
CA GLN A 60 -5.07 -2.11 0.73
C GLN A 60 -5.57 -1.14 -0.37
N ALA A 61 -4.70 -0.25 -0.82
CA ALA A 61 -4.94 0.66 -1.94
C ALA A 61 -4.70 0.02 -3.32
N ASN A 62 -4.33 -1.26 -3.35
CA ASN A 62 -4.00 -2.06 -4.54
C ASN A 62 -2.84 -1.49 -5.35
N ILE A 63 -3.11 -0.70 -6.39
CA ILE A 63 -2.13 -0.46 -7.45
C ILE A 63 -1.23 0.75 -7.09
N TYR A 64 -1.78 1.96 -6.97
CA TYR A 64 -1.21 3.12 -6.26
C TYR A 64 -2.33 3.99 -5.63
N PRO A 65 -2.07 4.73 -4.52
CA PRO A 65 -3.08 5.48 -3.78
C PRO A 65 -3.43 6.84 -4.42
N ALA A 66 -4.03 6.81 -5.61
CA ALA A 66 -4.67 7.95 -6.29
C ALA A 66 -6.08 7.57 -6.75
N ASP A 67 -6.86 8.50 -7.31
CA ASP A 67 -8.25 8.22 -7.72
C ASP A 67 -8.43 7.91 -9.21
N THR A 68 -7.57 8.46 -10.07
CA THR A 68 -7.49 8.20 -11.52
C THR A 68 -6.04 8.34 -12.01
N GLN A 69 -5.73 7.98 -13.26
CA GLN A 69 -4.39 8.21 -13.82
C GLN A 69 -4.12 9.68 -14.15
N HIS A 70 -3.07 10.23 -13.54
CA HIS A 70 -2.58 11.58 -13.79
C HIS A 70 -2.29 11.82 -15.28
N ALA A 71 -2.74 12.96 -15.79
CA ALA A 71 -2.80 13.21 -17.23
C ALA A 71 -1.43 13.18 -17.94
N LYS A 72 -0.33 13.45 -17.21
CA LYS A 72 1.05 13.46 -17.72
C LYS A 72 1.66 12.06 -17.89
N ILE A 73 1.00 11.01 -17.40
CA ILE A 73 1.52 9.63 -17.45
C ILE A 73 1.23 8.98 -18.80
N ARG A 74 2.29 8.38 -19.38
CA ARG A 74 2.32 7.80 -20.73
C ARG A 74 1.68 6.42 -20.86
N TYR A 75 1.38 5.76 -19.74
CA TYR A 75 0.86 4.40 -19.72
C TYR A 75 -0.63 4.34 -20.07
N ASN A 76 -1.17 3.14 -20.30
CA ASN A 76 -2.56 2.97 -20.69
C ASN A 76 -3.50 3.31 -19.51
N ARG A 77 -4.34 4.34 -19.67
CA ARG A 77 -5.23 4.85 -18.60
C ARG A 77 -6.31 3.87 -18.13
N VAL A 78 -6.68 2.88 -18.94
CA VAL A 78 -7.66 1.84 -18.54
C VAL A 78 -6.97 0.75 -17.73
N TRP A 79 -5.80 0.29 -18.16
CA TRP A 79 -5.08 -0.81 -17.50
C TRP A 79 -4.47 -0.43 -16.15
N HIS A 80 -4.23 0.87 -15.92
CA HIS A 80 -3.58 1.38 -14.72
C HIS A 80 -4.46 2.41 -14.00
N ASP A 81 -5.79 2.24 -14.08
CA ASP A 81 -6.76 2.99 -13.28
C ASP A 81 -6.75 2.47 -11.82
N PRO A 82 -6.43 3.31 -10.82
CA PRO A 82 -6.55 2.95 -9.42
C PRO A 82 -8.01 2.95 -8.94
N GLN A 83 -9.00 3.40 -9.74
CA GLN A 83 -10.43 3.24 -9.48
C GLN A 83 -10.94 3.81 -8.14
N GLY A 84 -10.39 4.95 -7.70
CA GLY A 84 -10.82 5.62 -6.46
C GLY A 84 -10.06 5.21 -5.19
N ALA A 85 -8.82 4.74 -5.30
CA ALA A 85 -8.04 4.22 -4.19
C ALA A 85 -7.75 5.25 -3.08
N LEU A 86 -7.56 6.53 -3.43
CA LEU A 86 -7.25 7.60 -2.47
C LEU A 86 -8.50 8.07 -1.72
N THR A 87 -9.63 8.18 -2.41
CA THR A 87 -10.94 8.48 -1.83
C THR A 87 -11.36 7.38 -0.87
N PHE A 88 -11.14 6.10 -1.23
CA PHE A 88 -11.31 4.98 -0.29
C PHE A 88 -10.36 5.09 0.92
N LEU A 89 -9.06 5.28 0.69
CA LEU A 89 -8.05 5.40 1.74
C LEU A 89 -8.41 6.50 2.76
N LYS A 90 -8.80 7.68 2.28
CA LYS A 90 -9.27 8.80 3.13
C LYS A 90 -10.48 8.42 3.97
N SER A 91 -11.47 7.72 3.38
CA SER A 91 -12.66 7.27 4.11
C SER A 91 -12.32 6.26 5.21
N SER A 92 -11.43 5.30 4.93
CA SER A 92 -10.97 4.32 5.92
C SER A 92 -10.14 4.97 7.03
N LEU A 93 -9.24 5.89 6.68
CA LEU A 93 -8.44 6.65 7.66
C LEU A 93 -9.35 7.48 8.58
N GLU A 94 -10.34 8.20 8.05
CA GLU A 94 -11.28 8.99 8.85
C GLU A 94 -12.08 8.11 9.82
N LYS A 95 -12.72 7.04 9.33
CA LYS A 95 -13.55 6.16 10.18
C LYS A 95 -12.73 5.35 11.18
N HIS A 96 -11.53 4.91 10.80
CA HIS A 96 -10.82 3.83 11.48
C HIS A 96 -9.47 4.23 12.10
N ALA A 97 -8.93 5.41 11.80
CA ALA A 97 -7.68 5.94 12.37
C ALA A 97 -7.78 7.36 12.97
N ALA A 98 -8.71 8.23 12.53
CA ALA A 98 -8.85 9.57 13.09
C ALA A 98 -9.09 9.55 14.61
N GLY A 99 -8.38 10.41 15.34
CA GLY A 99 -8.54 10.60 16.79
C GLY A 99 -8.21 9.37 17.65
N LYS A 100 -7.45 8.40 17.13
CA LYS A 100 -7.09 7.15 17.83
C LYS A 100 -5.58 6.97 17.82
N ASP A 101 -5.03 6.49 18.92
CA ASP A 101 -3.63 6.04 19.03
C ASP A 101 -3.43 4.68 18.34
N ARG A 102 -3.89 4.57 17.08
CA ARG A 102 -4.01 3.30 16.36
C ARG A 102 -3.19 3.32 15.07
N PRO A 103 -2.02 2.63 15.04
CA PRO A 103 -1.08 2.73 13.93
C PRO A 103 -1.66 2.15 12.64
N VAL A 104 -1.35 2.83 11.52
CA VAL A 104 -1.81 2.43 10.18
C VAL A 104 -0.66 1.95 9.31
N ILE A 105 -0.86 0.82 8.64
CA ILE A 105 -0.02 0.33 7.54
C ILE A 105 -0.80 0.43 6.23
N ILE A 106 -0.28 1.19 5.27
CA ILE A 106 -0.88 1.32 3.93
C ILE A 106 -0.13 0.41 2.97
N LEU A 107 -0.85 -0.34 2.14
CA LEU A 107 -0.33 -1.29 1.16
C LEU A 107 -0.69 -0.85 -0.27
N SER A 108 0.28 -0.88 -1.19
CA SER A 108 -0.01 -0.91 -2.64
C SER A 108 1.10 -1.63 -3.42
N HIS A 109 0.98 -1.72 -4.75
CA HIS A 109 1.90 -2.45 -5.61
C HIS A 109 3.14 -1.63 -5.97
N CYS A 110 2.98 -0.35 -6.32
CA CYS A 110 4.12 0.51 -6.68
C CYS A 110 4.44 1.54 -5.57
N GLY A 111 5.70 1.94 -5.50
CA GLY A 111 6.17 3.05 -4.67
C GLY A 111 6.27 4.38 -5.40
N PHE A 112 6.94 5.34 -4.75
CA PHE A 112 7.29 6.64 -5.32
C PHE A 112 8.51 6.58 -6.24
N ASP A 113 9.20 5.44 -6.27
CA ASP A 113 10.43 5.16 -7.01
C ASP A 113 10.20 4.67 -8.46
N THR A 114 9.07 5.07 -9.08
CA THR A 114 8.67 4.60 -10.42
C THR A 114 7.97 5.68 -11.26
N ASP A 115 8.11 5.62 -12.59
CA ASP A 115 7.52 6.57 -13.56
C ASP A 115 6.06 6.27 -13.93
N TRP A 116 5.42 5.35 -13.20
CA TRP A 116 4.02 4.96 -13.41
C TRP A 116 3.03 5.93 -12.76
N TRP A 117 3.51 6.83 -11.88
CA TRP A 117 2.75 7.89 -11.22
C TRP A 117 3.39 9.24 -11.45
N HIS A 118 2.66 10.33 -11.19
CA HIS A 118 3.23 11.66 -11.17
C HIS A 118 3.63 12.07 -9.75
N ALA A 119 4.65 12.92 -9.61
CA ALA A 119 5.08 13.44 -8.31
C ALA A 119 3.97 14.25 -7.60
N GLU A 120 3.04 14.83 -8.37
CA GLU A 120 1.83 15.48 -7.85
C GLU A 120 0.89 14.49 -7.15
N ASP A 121 0.73 13.26 -7.67
CA ASP A 121 -0.08 12.21 -7.02
C ASP A 121 0.50 11.84 -5.66
N TRP A 122 1.84 11.72 -5.59
CA TRP A 122 2.57 11.42 -4.36
C TRP A 122 2.53 12.56 -3.34
N ALA A 123 2.53 13.81 -3.78
CA ALA A 123 2.31 14.96 -2.91
C ALA A 123 0.88 14.97 -2.34
N VAL A 124 -0.13 14.70 -3.17
CA VAL A 124 -1.54 14.63 -2.76
C VAL A 124 -1.80 13.44 -1.83
N PHE A 125 -1.17 12.28 -2.06
CA PHE A 125 -1.20 11.14 -1.14
C PHE A 125 -0.51 11.47 0.19
N HIS A 126 0.71 12.02 0.17
CA HIS A 126 1.45 12.37 1.40
C HIS A 126 0.69 13.36 2.27
N ALA A 127 0.15 14.42 1.67
CA ALA A 127 -0.68 15.40 2.37
C ALA A 127 -1.99 14.78 2.93
N ALA A 128 -2.57 13.79 2.24
CA ALA A 128 -3.77 13.10 2.72
C ALA A 128 -3.52 12.15 3.89
N VAL A 129 -2.29 11.64 4.08
CA VAL A 129 -1.95 10.70 5.15
C VAL A 129 -1.23 11.34 6.35
N ALA A 130 -0.62 12.53 6.17
CA ALA A 130 0.11 13.25 7.22
C ALA A 130 -0.69 13.55 8.52
N PRO A 131 -2.03 13.76 8.50
CA PRO A 131 -2.84 13.93 9.72
C PRO A 131 -3.15 12.64 10.49
N TYR A 132 -2.62 11.49 10.08
CA TYR A 132 -2.93 10.18 10.65
C TYR A 132 -1.66 9.46 11.15
N PRO A 133 -1.78 8.53 12.11
CA PRO A 133 -0.66 7.73 12.63
C PRO A 133 -0.22 6.63 11.63
N VAL A 134 0.16 7.01 10.41
CA VAL A 134 0.64 6.07 9.38
C VAL A 134 2.06 5.62 9.71
N ALA A 135 2.14 4.51 10.43
CA ALA A 135 3.37 3.89 10.86
C ALA A 135 4.28 3.51 9.68
N SER A 136 3.74 3.04 8.56
CA SER A 136 4.51 2.78 7.34
C SER A 136 3.62 2.61 6.10
N PHE A 137 4.24 2.80 4.93
CA PHE A 137 3.68 2.42 3.64
C PHE A 137 4.51 1.28 3.02
N PHE A 138 3.87 0.19 2.60
CA PHE A 138 4.54 -0.94 1.94
C PHE A 138 4.19 -0.95 0.45
N CYS A 139 5.22 -1.09 -0.38
CA CYS A 139 5.12 -1.12 -1.85
C CYS A 139 6.01 -2.19 -2.47
N GLY A 140 6.06 -2.25 -3.80
CA GLY A 140 6.89 -3.16 -4.58
C GLY A 140 7.29 -2.56 -5.94
N HIS A 141 7.05 -3.31 -7.02
CA HIS A 141 7.34 -3.00 -8.42
C HIS A 141 8.83 -2.83 -8.76
N THR A 142 9.44 -1.72 -8.38
CA THR A 142 10.76 -1.26 -8.87
C THR A 142 11.94 -1.58 -7.96
N GLY A 143 11.77 -1.45 -6.64
CA GLY A 143 12.87 -1.42 -5.69
C GLY A 143 12.94 -2.63 -4.77
N THR A 144 13.86 -2.58 -3.78
CA THR A 144 13.84 -3.42 -2.58
C THR A 144 14.65 -2.74 -1.49
N GLY A 145 14.02 -2.43 -0.36
CA GLY A 145 14.71 -1.79 0.76
C GLY A 145 13.79 -1.04 1.71
N ILE A 146 14.41 -0.46 2.73
CA ILE A 146 13.78 0.51 3.64
C ILE A 146 14.13 1.89 3.10
N LEU A 147 13.10 2.69 2.83
CA LEU A 147 13.18 4.01 2.22
C LEU A 147 12.39 5.02 3.08
N LYS A 148 12.47 6.29 2.72
CA LYS A 148 11.58 7.34 3.21
C LYS A 148 11.07 8.17 2.05
N TYR A 149 9.87 8.71 2.18
CA TYR A 149 9.33 9.66 1.22
C TYR A 149 8.87 10.96 1.90
N LYS A 150 9.22 12.09 1.28
CA LYS A 150 8.62 13.39 1.56
C LYS A 150 8.63 14.22 0.27
N PRO A 151 7.51 14.86 -0.13
CA PRO A 151 7.50 15.81 -1.24
C PRO A 151 8.42 17.02 -0.96
N GLU A 152 8.99 17.59 -2.02
CA GLU A 152 9.71 18.86 -1.93
C GLU A 152 8.77 19.97 -1.41
N GLY A 153 9.29 20.86 -0.57
CA GLY A 153 8.50 21.90 0.10
C GLY A 153 7.57 21.42 1.22
N SER A 154 7.36 20.11 1.41
CA SER A 154 6.47 19.60 2.47
C SER A 154 7.07 19.77 3.87
N SER A 155 6.29 20.39 4.76
CA SER A 155 6.56 20.54 6.19
C SER A 155 6.17 19.30 7.02
N ALA A 156 5.33 18.41 6.47
CA ALA A 156 4.89 17.20 7.15
C ALA A 156 6.03 16.15 7.29
N PRO A 157 5.92 15.21 8.25
CA PRO A 157 6.95 14.19 8.49
C PRO A 157 7.27 13.31 7.26
N GLU A 158 8.47 12.74 7.24
CA GLU A 158 8.85 11.73 6.25
C GLU A 158 8.05 10.44 6.47
N LEU A 159 7.37 9.95 5.44
CA LEU A 159 6.66 8.68 5.45
C LEU A 159 7.66 7.51 5.33
N PRO A 160 7.75 6.58 6.29
CA PRO A 160 8.64 5.42 6.17
C PRO A 160 8.08 4.37 5.20
N VAL A 161 8.91 3.92 4.27
CA VAL A 161 8.51 3.04 3.17
C VAL A 161 9.28 1.72 3.22
N VAL A 162 8.57 0.61 3.05
CA VAL A 162 9.17 -0.72 2.82
C VAL A 162 8.88 -1.12 1.38
N ASN A 163 9.87 -1.01 0.48
CA ASN A 163 9.72 -1.51 -0.89
C ASN A 163 10.15 -2.99 -0.95
N THR A 164 9.26 -3.84 -1.45
CA THR A 164 9.33 -5.31 -1.47
C THR A 164 9.49 -5.90 -2.88
N GLY A 165 9.75 -5.06 -3.90
CA GLY A 165 9.59 -5.39 -5.32
C GLY A 165 10.41 -6.56 -5.86
N GLN A 166 11.56 -6.91 -5.26
CA GLN A 166 12.30 -8.12 -5.62
C GLN A 166 11.89 -9.30 -4.75
N THR A 167 11.09 -10.21 -5.32
CA THR A 167 10.63 -11.44 -4.66
C THR A 167 11.33 -12.71 -5.16
N ALA A 168 11.98 -12.69 -6.33
CA ALA A 168 12.55 -13.90 -6.96
C ALA A 168 13.79 -14.46 -6.23
N LYS A 169 14.31 -13.76 -5.21
CA LYS A 169 15.47 -14.19 -4.41
C LYS A 169 15.26 -14.08 -2.90
N GLY A 170 14.05 -13.72 -2.44
CA GLY A 170 13.84 -13.43 -1.02
C GLY A 170 12.46 -12.86 -0.71
N PHE A 171 12.26 -12.53 0.56
CA PHE A 171 11.03 -11.96 1.10
C PHE A 171 11.35 -11.01 2.25
N PHE A 172 10.54 -9.98 2.47
CA PHE A 172 10.59 -9.23 3.72
C PHE A 172 9.94 -10.04 4.84
N VAL A 173 10.57 -10.04 6.01
CA VAL A 173 9.91 -10.35 7.28
C VAL A 173 9.66 -9.01 7.97
N VAL A 174 8.43 -8.79 8.39
CA VAL A 174 8.03 -7.65 9.23
C VAL A 174 7.40 -8.21 10.49
N HIS A 175 7.88 -7.76 11.64
CA HIS A 175 7.34 -8.05 12.96
C HIS A 175 6.87 -6.75 13.57
N ILE A 176 5.60 -6.69 13.97
CA ILE A 176 5.00 -5.54 14.63
C ILE A 176 4.64 -5.97 16.06
N THR A 177 5.08 -5.19 17.03
CA THR A 177 4.61 -5.21 18.43
C THR A 177 3.82 -3.91 18.66
N GLY A 178 2.98 -3.84 19.69
CA GLY A 178 2.17 -2.62 19.94
C GLY A 178 2.98 -1.32 20.10
N ASP A 179 4.29 -1.40 20.32
CA ASP A 179 5.21 -0.26 20.41
C ASP A 179 6.24 -0.15 19.27
N ARG A 180 6.54 -1.20 18.48
CA ARG A 180 7.61 -1.23 17.47
C ARG A 180 7.23 -1.85 16.15
N ILE A 181 7.94 -1.45 15.09
CA ILE A 181 7.99 -2.15 13.81
C ILE A 181 9.43 -2.50 13.45
N ILE A 182 9.68 -3.80 13.33
CA ILE A 182 10.95 -4.39 12.93
C ILE A 182 10.77 -4.99 11.53
N ALA A 183 11.66 -4.67 10.60
CA ALA A 183 11.64 -5.25 9.25
C ALA A 183 13.05 -5.65 8.78
N ALA A 184 13.16 -6.75 8.03
CA ALA A 184 14.39 -7.12 7.33
C ALA A 184 14.08 -7.98 6.10
N TYR A 185 14.87 -7.78 5.04
CA TYR A 185 14.78 -8.58 3.82
C TYR A 185 15.63 -9.86 3.94
N ARG A 186 14.99 -11.02 3.86
CA ARG A 186 15.62 -12.35 3.88
C ARG A 186 15.93 -12.77 2.45
N ILE A 187 17.20 -12.66 2.06
CA ILE A 187 17.67 -12.92 0.68
C ILE A 187 18.54 -14.18 0.59
N ARG A 188 18.32 -14.99 -0.45
CA ARG A 188 19.20 -16.09 -0.85
C ARG A 188 20.25 -15.59 -1.84
N GLU A 189 21.51 -15.69 -1.44
CA GLU A 189 22.68 -15.49 -2.30
C GLU A 189 23.38 -16.83 -2.58
N ALA A 190 24.43 -16.84 -3.41
CA ALA A 190 25.19 -18.05 -3.73
C ALA A 190 25.76 -18.76 -2.49
N ALA A 191 26.19 -17.99 -1.49
CA ALA A 191 26.69 -18.49 -0.20
C ALA A 191 25.58 -18.75 0.85
N GLY A 192 24.31 -18.86 0.45
CA GLY A 192 23.17 -19.12 1.34
C GLY A 192 22.39 -17.87 1.74
N TRP A 193 21.68 -17.93 2.87
CA TRP A 193 20.69 -16.92 3.26
C TRP A 193 21.26 -15.80 4.14
N LYS A 194 21.11 -14.55 3.71
CA LYS A 194 21.51 -13.34 4.44
C LYS A 194 20.31 -12.46 4.81
N TRP A 195 20.51 -11.52 5.71
CA TRP A 195 19.58 -10.44 6.02
C TRP A 195 20.10 -9.13 5.42
N LYS A 196 19.20 -8.29 4.90
CA LYS A 196 19.48 -6.94 4.38
C LYS A 196 18.40 -5.96 4.82
N PHE A 197 18.72 -4.66 4.72
CA PHE A 197 17.82 -3.56 5.02
C PHE A 197 17.10 -3.70 6.39
N PRO A 198 17.85 -3.86 7.50
CA PRO A 198 17.26 -3.89 8.82
C PRO A 198 16.63 -2.52 9.16
N MET A 199 15.41 -2.57 9.69
CA MET A 199 14.72 -1.46 10.35
C MET A 199 14.26 -1.95 11.71
N ASP A 200 14.48 -1.15 12.74
CA ASP A 200 13.88 -1.30 14.06
C ASP A 200 13.61 0.12 14.60
N ARG A 201 12.36 0.40 14.96
CA ARG A 201 11.90 1.73 15.38
C ARG A 201 10.55 1.65 16.09
N PRO A 202 10.14 2.73 16.80
CA PRO A 202 8.76 2.87 17.25
C PRO A 202 7.73 2.71 16.11
N LEU A 203 6.61 2.08 16.44
CA LEU A 203 5.46 1.90 15.57
C LEU A 203 4.70 3.22 15.40
N ALA A 204 4.43 3.90 16.52
CA ALA A 204 3.89 5.26 16.53
C ALA A 204 4.91 6.27 15.98
N LEU A 205 4.43 7.22 15.19
CA LEU A 205 5.21 8.34 14.65
C LEU A 205 4.56 9.67 15.06
N PRO A 206 5.32 10.79 15.10
CA PRO A 206 4.73 12.11 15.24
C PRO A 206 3.76 12.39 14.09
N VAL A 207 2.50 12.67 14.41
CA VAL A 207 1.47 13.09 13.45
C VAL A 207 1.60 14.60 13.21
N ALA A 208 1.30 15.07 11.99
CA ALA A 208 1.24 16.51 11.72
C ALA A 208 0.09 17.17 12.51
N LYS A 209 0.35 18.36 13.07
CA LYS A 209 -0.64 19.21 13.75
C LYS A 209 -1.00 20.41 12.89
#